data_AF-A0A1H8X0X8-F1
#
_entry.id   AF-A0A1H8X0X8-F1
#
_cell.length_a   1.000
_cell.length_b   1.000
_cell.length_c   1.000
_cell.angle_alpha   90.00
_cell.angle_beta   90.00
_cell.angle_gamma   90.00
#
_symmetry.space_group_name_H-M   'P 1'
#
loop_
_entity.id
_entity.type
_entity.pdbx_description
1 polymer ?
#
loop_
_entity_poly.entity_id
_entity_poly.type
_entity_poly.pdbx_seq_one_letter_code
_entity_poly.pdbx_strand_id
1 'polypeptide(L)' 'MPERFYHRHAMATTYAAKIMADPLHPGLFLAAPRRTGKTTFMREDLAPALQLAGAEVI' A
#
# COMPACT_ATOMS: atom_id res chain seq x y z
N MET A 1 2.20 -21.10 -13.17
CA MET A 1 2.32 -21.20 -11.70
C MET A 1 1.83 -19.88 -11.14
N PRO A 2 0.98 -19.84 -10.10
CA PRO A 2 0.57 -18.57 -9.52
C PRO A 2 1.81 -17.84 -8.99
N GLU A 3 1.91 -16.54 -9.26
CA GLU A 3 3.00 -15.72 -8.79
C GLU A 3 2.90 -15.60 -7.26
N ARG A 4 3.96 -15.97 -6.54
CA ARG A 4 3.94 -16.02 -5.07
C ARG A 4 4.60 -14.76 -4.51
N PHE A 5 3.79 -13.85 -3.99
CA PHE A 5 4.27 -12.66 -3.31
C PHE A 5 4.30 -12.85 -1.79
N TYR A 6 5.19 -12.11 -1.13
CA TYR A 6 5.18 -12.01 0.33
C TYR A 6 4.34 -10.80 0.73
N HIS A 7 3.16 -11.06 1.29
CA HIS A 7 2.21 -10.02 1.69
C HIS A 7 2.62 -9.31 2.98
N ARG A 8 2.33 -8.01 3.02
CA ARG A 8 2.62 -7.15 4.18
C ARG A 8 1.34 -6.44 4.67
N HIS A 9 0.27 -7.20 4.88
CA HIS A 9 -1.06 -6.68 5.22
C HIS A 9 -1.09 -5.74 6.43
N ALA A 10 -0.38 -6.07 7.50
CA ALA A 10 -0.31 -5.22 8.69
C ALA A 10 0.30 -3.83 8.38
N MET A 11 1.32 -3.81 7.51
CA MET A 11 1.97 -2.58 7.07
C MET A 11 1.04 -1.77 6.15
N ALA A 12 0.36 -2.42 5.21
CA ALA A 12 -0.62 -1.78 4.33
C ALA A 12 -1.78 -1.16 5.12
N THR A 13 -2.34 -1.89 6.08
CA THR A 13 -3.43 -1.40 6.95
C THR A 13 -2.99 -0.16 7.73
N THR A 14 -1.77 -0.19 8.29
CA THR A 14 -1.22 0.95 9.05
C THR A 14 -1.03 2.17 8.16
N TYR A 15 -0.53 2.02 6.93
CA TYR A 15 -0.36 3.15 6.02
C TYR A 15 -1.69 3.67 5.48
N ALA A 16 -2.62 2.80 5.12
CA ALA A 16 -3.96 3.20 4.68
C ALA A 16 -4.66 4.01 5.77
N ALA A 17 -4.63 3.56 7.03
CA ALA A 17 -5.20 4.32 8.15
C ALA A 17 -4.58 5.72 8.30
N LYS A 18 -3.26 5.85 8.12
CA LYS A 18 -2.57 7.15 8.19
C LYS A 18 -2.93 8.08 7.03
N ILE A 19 -3.06 7.53 5.82
CA ILE A 19 -3.45 8.31 4.63
C ILE A 19 -4.89 8.79 4.78
N MET A 20 -5.80 7.91 5.22
CA MET A 20 -7.22 8.22 5.34
C MET A 20 -7.57 9.13 6.53
N ALA A 21 -6.66 9.29 7.50
CA ALA A 21 -6.87 10.14 8.66
C ALA A 21 -6.92 11.64 8.31
N ASP A 22 -6.33 12.05 7.19
CA ASP A 22 -6.31 13.45 6.75
C ASP A 22 -6.65 13.54 5.24
N PRO A 23 -7.77 14.16 4.85
CA PRO A 23 -8.12 14.33 3.43
C PRO A 23 -7.13 15.24 2.67
N LEU A 24 -6.31 16.04 3.37
CA LEU A 24 -5.27 16.88 2.79
C LEU A 24 -3.87 16.24 2.86
N HIS A 25 -3.81 14.90 3.03
CA HIS A 25 -2.55 14.19 3.14
C HIS A 25 -1.62 14.47 1.95
N PRO A 26 -0.38 14.95 2.17
CA PRO A 26 0.52 15.41 1.10
C PRO A 26 1.14 14.26 0.27
N GLY A 27 0.73 13.02 0.51
CA GLY A 27 1.23 11.82 -0.16
C GLY A 27 2.25 11.02 0.65
N LEU A 28 2.57 9.82 0.18
CA LEU A 28 3.45 8.84 0.83
C LEU A 28 4.69 8.55 -0.02
N PHE A 29 5.88 8.70 0.58
CA PHE A 29 7.14 8.27 -0.03
C PHE A 29 7.55 6.87 0.46
N LEU A 30 7.82 5.96 -0.48
CA LEU A 30 8.29 4.60 -0.18
C LEU A 30 9.76 4.42 -0.58
N ALA A 31 10.66 4.41 0.41
CA ALA A 31 12.09 4.21 0.21
C ALA A 31 12.52 2.80 0.63
N ALA A 32 13.22 2.09 -0.25
CA ALA A 32 13.89 0.81 0.04
C ALA A 32 14.89 0.49 -1.10
N PRO A 33 15.88 -0.41 -0.89
CA PRO A 33 16.78 -0.89 -1.95
C PRO A 33 16.06 -1.44 -3.20
N ARG A 34 16.81 -1.63 -4.30
CA ARG A 34 16.25 -2.24 -5.53
C ARG A 34 15.75 -3.66 -5.25
N ARG A 35 14.68 -4.08 -5.96
CA ARG A 35 14.12 -5.45 -5.91
C ARG A 35 13.63 -5.91 -4.54
N THR A 36 13.21 -4.98 -3.67
CA THR A 36 12.60 -5.27 -2.36
C THR A 36 11.07 -5.39 -2.39
N GLY A 37 10.48 -5.38 -3.60
CA GLY A 37 9.03 -5.53 -3.79
C GLY A 37 8.23 -4.29 -3.38
N LYS A 38 8.77 -3.07 -3.55
CA LYS A 38 8.02 -1.83 -3.30
C LYS A 38 6.80 -1.70 -4.21
N THR A 39 6.98 -1.90 -5.52
CA THR A 39 5.89 -1.86 -6.49
C THR A 39 4.89 -3.00 -6.24
N THR A 40 5.38 -4.18 -5.86
CA THR A 40 4.53 -5.30 -5.43
C THR A 40 3.72 -4.93 -4.20
N PHE A 41 4.32 -4.36 -3.16
CA PHE A 41 3.60 -3.89 -1.97
C PHE A 41 2.54 -2.84 -2.30
N MET A 42 2.85 -1.89 -3.18
CA MET A 42 1.88 -0.87 -3.60
C MET A 42 0.65 -1.50 -4.29
N ARG A 43 0.87 -2.47 -5.19
CA ARG A 43 -0.20 -3.08 -5.99
C ARG A 43 -0.98 -4.16 -5.25
N GLU A 44 -0.27 -5.03 -4.54
CA GLU A 44 -0.82 -6.27 -3.99
C GLU A 44 -1.23 -6.13 -2.51
N ASP A 45 -0.76 -5.08 -1.81
CA ASP A 45 -1.09 -4.87 -0.40
C ASP A 45 -1.74 -3.49 -0.15
N LEU A 46 -1.07 -2.39 -0.52
CA LEU A 46 -1.51 -1.04 -0.15
C LEU A 46 -2.72 -0.56 -0.94
N ALA A 47 -2.75 -0.74 -2.27
CA ALA A 47 -3.89 -0.35 -3.09
C ALA A 47 -5.19 -1.07 -2.64
N PRO A 48 -5.20 -2.40 -2.44
CA PRO A 48 -6.37 -3.08 -1.87
C PRO A 48 -6.77 -2.56 -0.49
N ALA A 49 -5.81 -2.24 0.39
CA ALA A 49 -6.11 -1.69 1.71
C ALA A 49 -6.74 -0.29 1.64
N LEU A 50 -6.30 0.56 0.71
CA LEU A 50 -6.90 1.88 0.46
C LEU A 50 -8.32 1.75 -0.10
N GLN A 51 -8.53 0.86 -1.07
CA GLN A 51 -9.85 0.56 -1.61
C GLN A 51 -10.82 0.06 -0.53
N LEU A 52 -10.36 -0.85 0.34
CA LEU A 52 -11.14 -1.33 1.48
C LEU A 52 -11.48 -0.21 2.47
N ALA A 53 -10.60 0.77 2.63
CA ALA A 53 -10.83 1.95 3.45
C ALA A 53 -11.74 3.01 2.79
N GLY A 54 -12.23 2.76 1.57
CA GLY A 54 -13.15 3.64 0.84
C GLY A 54 -12.47 4.62 -0.11
N ALA A 55 -11.17 4.52 -0.34
CA ALA A 55 -10.47 5.34 -1.33
C ALA A 55 -10.65 4.77 -2.74
N GLU A 56 -10.82 5.65 -3.72
CA GLU A 56 -10.65 5.28 -5.12
C GLU A 56 -9.16 5.20 -5.45
N VAL A 57 -8.74 4.13 -6.12
CA VAL A 57 -7.36 3.93 -6.57
C VAL A 57 -7.35 3.86 -8.09
N ILE A 58 -6.63 4.80 -8.72
CA ILE A 58 -6.54 5.00 -10.17
C ILE A 58 -5.20 4.54 -10.76
#